data_AF-A0A164WKG0-F1
#
_entry.id   AF-A0A164WKG0-F1
#
_cell.length_a   1.000
_cell.length_b   1.000
_cell.length_c   1.000
_cell.angle_alpha   90.00
_cell.angle_beta   90.00
_cell.angle_gamma   90.00
#
_symmetry.space_group_name_H-M   'P 1'
#
loop_
_entity.id
_entity.type
_entity.pdbx_description
1 polymer ?
#
loop_
_entity_poly.entity_id
_entity_poly.type
_entity_poly.pdbx_seq_one_letter_code
_entity_poly.pdbx_strand_id
1 'polypeptide(L)'
;MRVTLFTSAVALSALSASAMPLEKRIAQVIADSTKDWVAACQKAGGADKCSTVSVAAFQTLLAAGKNCDQQDAADSMVSLAKSLNAAAPDPEMVRLAQLFVQQPRNAPDSLSVPYCQKAPQNPELNGLFHCEFASSNLQKFSGDQTGNVPLGQTSPVNPPGSCPAKTDGPVPDGVQLNTLVKNPGVPAAGGAAGGA
;
A
#
# COMPACT_ATOMS: atom_id res chain seq x y z
N MET A 1 -29.29 46.12 -64.60
CA MET A 1 -29.29 44.83 -63.88
C MET A 1 -27.87 44.46 -63.52
N ARG A 2 -27.50 44.55 -62.24
CA ARG A 2 -26.42 43.79 -61.57
C ARG A 2 -26.37 44.25 -60.11
N VAL A 3 -26.92 43.42 -59.22
CA VAL A 3 -26.81 43.56 -57.77
C VAL A 3 -25.65 42.68 -57.34
N THR A 4 -24.61 43.27 -56.76
CA THR A 4 -23.45 42.53 -56.25
C THR A 4 -23.63 42.36 -54.74
N LEU A 5 -24.03 41.16 -54.32
CA LEU A 5 -24.08 40.75 -52.91
C LEU A 5 -22.66 40.43 -52.43
N PHE A 6 -22.18 41.17 -51.43
CA PHE A 6 -20.99 40.81 -50.67
C PHE A 6 -21.40 39.99 -49.44
N THR A 7 -21.09 38.70 -49.45
CA THR A 7 -21.25 37.81 -48.28
C THR A 7 -19.97 37.85 -47.44
N SER A 8 -20.03 38.49 -46.28
CA SER A 8 -18.96 38.44 -45.27
C SER A 8 -19.03 37.12 -44.51
N ALA A 9 -18.00 36.28 -44.66
CA ALA A 9 -17.82 35.06 -43.87
C ALA A 9 -17.13 35.41 -42.54
N VAL A 10 -17.83 35.22 -41.42
CA VAL A 10 -17.26 35.33 -40.08
C VAL A 10 -16.67 33.97 -39.69
N ALA A 11 -15.35 33.88 -39.61
CA ALA A 11 -14.66 32.69 -39.12
C ALA A 11 -14.66 32.66 -37.58
N LEU A 12 -15.51 31.81 -36.99
CA LEU A 12 -15.52 31.54 -35.56
C LEU A 12 -14.36 30.59 -35.20
N SER A 13 -13.32 31.09 -34.56
CA SER A 13 -12.20 30.28 -34.08
C SER A 13 -12.59 29.61 -32.76
N ALA A 14 -12.92 28.32 -32.78
CA ALA A 14 -13.12 27.54 -31.57
C ALA A 14 -11.76 27.24 -30.92
N LEU A 15 -11.48 27.85 -29.77
CA LEU A 15 -10.34 27.48 -28.92
C LEU A 15 -10.65 26.15 -28.24
N SER A 16 -10.11 25.05 -28.76
CA SER A 16 -10.14 23.76 -28.09
C SER A 16 -9.19 23.81 -26.89
N ALA A 17 -9.73 24.08 -25.70
CA ALA A 17 -9.01 23.87 -24.45
C ALA A 17 -8.93 22.35 -24.19
N SER A 18 -7.80 21.74 -24.56
CA SER A 18 -7.52 20.35 -24.20
C SER A 18 -7.37 20.26 -22.68
N ALA A 19 -8.33 19.63 -22.00
CA ALA A 19 -8.17 19.26 -20.61
C ALA A 19 -6.98 18.29 -20.52
N MET A 20 -5.86 18.75 -19.95
CA MET A 20 -4.76 17.86 -19.63
C MET A 20 -5.28 16.84 -18.60
N PRO A 21 -5.06 15.53 -18.80
CA PRO A 21 -5.48 14.53 -17.84
C PRO A 21 -4.81 14.84 -16.50
N LEU A 22 -5.62 14.98 -15.45
CA LEU A 22 -5.13 15.18 -14.09
C LEU A 22 -4.50 13.84 -13.64
N GLU A 23 -3.18 13.70 -13.76
CA GLU A 23 -2.48 12.54 -13.21
C GLU A 23 -2.59 12.57 -11.68
N LYS A 24 -3.30 11.58 -11.14
CA LYS A 24 -3.48 11.45 -9.71
C LYS A 24 -2.17 10.99 -9.07
N ARG A 25 -1.47 11.92 -8.40
CA ARG A 25 -0.19 11.67 -7.69
C ARG A 25 -0.33 10.76 -6.46
N ILE A 26 -1.55 10.45 -6.05
CA ILE A 26 -1.90 9.60 -4.91
C ILE A 26 -2.79 8.48 -5.42
N ALA A 27 -2.23 7.28 -5.49
CA ALA A 27 -2.87 6.09 -6.01
C ALA A 27 -3.86 5.49 -5.00
N GLN A 28 -4.13 6.05 -3.82
CA GLN A 28 -5.10 5.48 -2.88
C GLN A 28 -5.72 6.50 -1.93
N VAL A 29 -6.92 6.19 -1.40
CA VAL A 29 -7.42 6.85 -0.20
C VAL A 29 -6.77 6.17 1.00
N ILE A 30 -5.71 6.76 1.56
CA ILE A 30 -4.88 6.10 2.56
C ILE A 30 -5.66 5.68 3.81
N ALA A 31 -6.68 6.44 4.23
CA ALA A 31 -7.47 6.10 5.41
C ALA A 31 -8.20 4.75 5.26
N ASP A 32 -8.54 4.35 4.03
CA ASP A 32 -9.21 3.08 3.78
C ASP A 32 -8.30 1.86 4.06
N SER A 33 -6.97 2.03 4.05
CA SER A 33 -6.01 0.94 4.28
C SER A 33 -6.04 0.38 5.70
N THR A 34 -6.64 1.10 6.65
CA THR A 34 -6.73 0.68 8.05
C THR A 34 -8.18 0.59 8.55
N LYS A 35 -9.17 0.86 7.71
CA LYS A 35 -10.59 0.89 8.08
C LYS A 35 -11.05 -0.42 8.74
N ASP A 36 -10.76 -1.55 8.10
CA ASP A 36 -11.15 -2.87 8.63
C ASP A 36 -10.38 -3.19 9.92
N TRP A 37 -9.13 -2.73 10.04
CA TRP A 37 -8.33 -2.94 11.25
C TRP A 37 -8.89 -2.13 12.42
N VAL A 38 -9.35 -0.90 12.20
CA VAL A 38 -10.04 -0.10 13.22
C VAL A 38 -11.30 -0.83 13.71
N ALA A 39 -12.09 -1.40 12.80
CA ALA A 39 -13.28 -2.16 13.18
C ALA A 39 -12.94 -3.40 14.02
N ALA A 40 -11.91 -4.17 13.63
CA ALA A 40 -11.41 -5.31 14.40
C ALA A 40 -10.90 -4.88 15.79
N CYS A 41 -10.13 -3.80 15.84
CA CYS A 41 -9.59 -3.22 17.08
C CYS A 41 -10.70 -2.76 18.04
N GLN A 42 -11.73 -2.08 17.52
CA GLN A 42 -12.88 -1.65 18.32
C GLN A 42 -13.63 -2.86 18.90
N LYS A 43 -13.85 -3.90 18.09
CA LYS A 43 -14.45 -5.16 18.54
C LYS A 43 -13.61 -5.84 19.63
N ALA A 44 -12.28 -5.74 19.55
CA ALA A 44 -11.35 -6.26 20.55
C ALA A 44 -11.21 -5.37 21.81
N GLY A 45 -11.97 -4.27 21.91
CA GLY A 45 -11.97 -3.39 23.09
C GLY A 45 -10.87 -2.33 23.11
N GLY A 46 -10.27 -2.00 21.95
CA GLY A 46 -9.15 -1.05 21.88
C GLY A 46 -9.53 0.44 22.09
N ALA A 47 -10.81 0.78 21.97
CA ALA A 47 -11.33 2.14 22.14
C ALA A 47 -10.52 3.19 21.32
N ASP A 48 -10.20 4.34 21.92
CA ASP A 48 -9.51 5.46 21.24
C ASP A 48 -8.12 5.09 20.72
N LYS A 49 -7.47 4.06 21.29
CA LYS A 49 -6.17 3.58 20.81
C LYS A 49 -6.24 3.11 19.35
N CYS A 50 -7.39 2.59 18.91
CA CYS A 50 -7.59 2.15 17.54
C CYS A 50 -7.44 3.31 16.55
N SER A 51 -8.06 4.47 16.84
CA SER A 51 -7.96 5.63 15.94
C SER A 51 -6.56 6.23 15.96
N THR A 52 -5.95 6.37 17.14
CA THR A 52 -4.58 6.91 17.27
C THR A 52 -3.56 6.09 16.48
N VAL A 53 -3.60 4.76 16.60
CA VAL A 53 -2.68 3.88 15.86
C VAL A 53 -2.99 3.89 14.36
N SER A 54 -4.27 3.86 13.97
CA SER A 54 -4.68 3.91 12.56
C SER A 54 -4.22 5.18 11.86
N VAL A 55 -4.36 6.36 12.50
CA VAL A 55 -3.93 7.64 11.92
C VAL A 55 -2.43 7.68 11.70
N ALA A 56 -1.65 7.26 12.69
CA ALA A 56 -0.20 7.16 12.53
C ALA A 56 0.17 6.18 11.41
N ALA A 57 -0.53 5.04 11.34
CA ALA A 57 -0.28 4.02 10.34
C ALA A 57 -0.59 4.47 8.91
N PHE A 58 -1.81 4.92 8.60
CA PHE A 58 -2.12 5.25 7.20
C PHE A 58 -1.29 6.42 6.66
N GLN A 59 -0.78 7.31 7.53
CA GLN A 59 0.11 8.40 7.14
C GLN A 59 1.44 7.89 6.57
N THR A 60 1.91 6.70 6.95
CA THR A 60 3.15 6.10 6.42
C THR A 60 3.03 5.70 4.95
N LEU A 61 1.79 5.58 4.42
CA LEU A 61 1.53 5.30 3.01
C LEU A 61 1.68 6.55 2.13
N LEU A 62 1.89 7.73 2.72
CA LEU A 62 2.26 8.93 2.00
C LEU A 62 3.72 8.82 1.49
N ALA A 63 3.99 9.57 0.43
CA ALA A 63 5.29 9.59 -0.24
C ALA A 63 6.47 9.99 0.67
N ALA A 64 6.20 10.78 1.72
CA ALA A 64 7.23 11.30 2.62
C ALA A 64 7.66 10.31 3.73
N GLY A 65 7.02 9.15 3.85
CA GLY A 65 7.44 8.14 4.84
C GLY A 65 8.82 7.57 4.52
N LYS A 66 9.60 7.28 5.56
CA LYS A 66 10.88 6.57 5.44
C LYS A 66 10.65 5.08 5.14
N ASN A 67 11.69 4.39 4.69
CA ASN A 67 11.60 2.99 4.23
C ASN A 67 10.98 2.03 5.26
N CYS A 68 11.16 2.29 6.56
CA CYS A 68 10.65 1.42 7.63
C CYS A 68 9.41 1.93 8.36
N ASP A 69 8.93 3.15 8.08
CA ASP A 69 7.83 3.75 8.85
C ASP A 69 6.56 2.89 8.79
N GLN A 70 6.25 2.32 7.62
CA GLN A 70 5.09 1.43 7.45
C GLN A 70 5.22 0.13 8.24
N GLN A 71 6.42 -0.44 8.31
CA GLN A 71 6.67 -1.65 9.10
C GLN A 71 6.53 -1.34 10.60
N ASP A 72 7.15 -0.26 11.08
CA ASP A 72 7.06 0.17 12.48
C ASP A 72 5.60 0.51 12.88
N ALA A 73 4.80 1.04 11.95
CA ALA A 73 3.36 1.23 12.14
C ALA A 73 2.58 -0.09 12.20
N ALA A 74 2.85 -1.04 11.31
CA ALA A 74 2.26 -2.38 11.37
C ALA A 74 2.65 -3.11 12.67
N ASP A 75 3.89 -2.94 13.14
CA ASP A 75 4.35 -3.42 14.43
C ASP A 75 3.50 -2.84 15.56
N SER A 76 3.21 -1.54 15.53
CA SER A 76 2.32 -0.88 16.50
C SER A 76 0.91 -1.45 16.47
N MET A 77 0.38 -1.79 15.30
CA MET A 77 -0.92 -2.45 15.14
C MET A 77 -0.94 -3.85 15.78
N VAL A 78 0.10 -4.66 15.56
CA VAL A 78 0.23 -6.00 16.18
C VAL A 78 0.44 -5.87 17.70
N SER A 79 1.28 -4.94 18.14
CA SER A 79 1.53 -4.70 19.56
C SER A 79 0.27 -4.23 20.30
N LEU A 80 -0.59 -3.42 19.66
CA LEU A 80 -1.89 -3.09 20.24
C LEU A 80 -2.75 -4.35 20.40
N ALA A 81 -2.86 -5.21 19.37
CA ALA A 81 -3.62 -6.46 19.45
C ALA A 81 -3.16 -7.33 20.64
N LYS A 82 -1.84 -7.46 20.83
CA LYS A 82 -1.24 -8.18 21.97
C LYS A 82 -1.54 -7.51 23.31
N SER A 83 -1.57 -6.18 23.37
CA SER A 83 -1.85 -5.47 24.62
C SER A 83 -3.31 -5.59 25.06
N LEU A 84 -4.25 -5.80 24.13
CA LEU A 84 -5.67 -6.00 24.44
C LEU A 84 -5.94 -7.40 24.97
N ASN A 85 -5.20 -8.40 24.47
CA ASN A 85 -5.19 -9.74 25.04
C ASN A 85 -3.84 -10.43 24.77
N ALA A 86 -2.99 -10.51 25.79
CA ALA A 86 -1.64 -11.07 25.64
C ALA A 86 -1.64 -12.59 25.43
N ALA A 87 -2.64 -13.30 25.95
CA ALA A 87 -2.74 -14.76 25.83
C ALA A 87 -3.29 -15.19 24.47
N ALA A 88 -4.15 -14.39 23.86
CA ALA A 88 -4.76 -14.65 22.57
C ALA A 88 -5.09 -13.32 21.86
N PRO A 89 -4.10 -12.69 21.19
CA PRO A 89 -4.33 -11.49 20.40
C PRO A 89 -5.41 -11.73 19.35
N ASP A 90 -6.24 -10.72 19.07
CA ASP A 90 -7.31 -10.87 18.08
C ASP A 90 -6.69 -11.21 16.69
N PRO A 91 -7.04 -12.37 16.11
CA PRO A 91 -6.38 -12.85 14.89
C PRO A 91 -6.69 -11.96 13.68
N GLU A 92 -7.84 -11.27 13.67
CA GLU A 92 -8.21 -10.38 12.57
C GLU A 92 -7.40 -9.08 12.64
N MET A 93 -7.15 -8.53 13.84
CA MET A 93 -6.23 -7.41 14.01
C MET A 93 -4.82 -7.76 13.49
N VAL A 94 -4.29 -8.93 13.84
CA VAL A 94 -2.96 -9.37 13.39
C VAL A 94 -2.94 -9.58 11.88
N ARG A 95 -3.92 -10.29 11.32
CA ARG A 95 -4.04 -10.55 9.88
C ARG A 95 -4.12 -9.26 9.07
N LEU A 96 -4.88 -8.27 9.55
CA LEU A 96 -5.01 -6.98 8.88
C LEU A 96 -3.74 -6.12 9.04
N ALA A 97 -2.99 -6.22 10.14
CA ALA A 97 -1.68 -5.59 10.26
C ALA A 97 -0.65 -6.21 9.28
N GLN A 98 -0.69 -7.53 9.11
CA GLN A 98 0.12 -8.24 8.11
C GLN A 98 -0.23 -7.85 6.67
N LEU A 99 -1.50 -7.56 6.37
CA LEU A 99 -1.87 -7.00 5.07
C LEU A 99 -1.49 -5.52 4.95
N PHE A 100 -1.60 -4.75 6.04
CA PHE A 100 -1.23 -3.34 6.04
C PHE A 100 0.27 -3.13 5.77
N VAL A 101 1.18 -3.92 6.36
CA VAL A 101 2.62 -3.82 6.02
C VAL A 101 2.90 -4.16 4.55
N GLN A 102 1.97 -4.88 3.92
CA GLN A 102 2.06 -5.27 2.52
C GLN A 102 1.36 -4.28 1.56
N GLN A 103 0.58 -3.35 2.08
CA GLN A 103 -0.13 -2.34 1.29
C GLN A 103 0.88 -1.48 0.51
N PRO A 104 0.70 -1.28 -0.81
CA PRO A 104 1.60 -0.40 -1.54
C PRO A 104 1.57 1.03 -1.01
N ARG A 105 2.74 1.68 -1.01
CA ARG A 105 2.89 3.09 -0.65
C ARG A 105 2.73 3.96 -1.89
N ASN A 106 2.30 5.22 -1.70
CA ASN A 106 2.22 6.15 -2.82
C ASN A 106 3.61 6.55 -3.32
N ALA A 107 3.84 6.47 -4.63
CA ALA A 107 5.08 6.83 -5.31
C ALA A 107 4.84 7.98 -6.32
N PRO A 108 4.97 9.26 -5.90
CA PRO A 108 4.62 10.41 -6.74
C PRO A 108 5.64 10.70 -7.86
N ASP A 109 6.80 10.04 -7.83
CA ASP A 109 7.83 10.03 -8.87
C ASP A 109 7.69 8.83 -9.82
N SER A 110 6.67 7.99 -9.61
CA SER A 110 6.42 6.75 -10.36
C SER A 110 7.60 5.77 -10.31
N LEU A 111 8.41 5.78 -9.26
CA LEU A 111 9.46 4.78 -9.01
C LEU A 111 8.98 3.77 -7.95
N SER A 112 9.58 2.57 -7.91
CA SER A 112 9.34 1.64 -6.81
C SER A 112 9.76 2.25 -5.47
N VAL A 113 9.02 1.92 -4.42
CA VAL A 113 9.32 2.36 -3.06
C VAL A 113 10.34 1.40 -2.43
N PRO A 114 11.42 1.88 -1.79
CA PRO A 114 12.39 0.98 -1.17
C PRO A 114 11.83 0.23 0.03
N TYR A 115 12.18 -1.05 0.13
CA TYR A 115 11.80 -1.92 1.23
C TYR A 115 12.56 -1.57 2.52
N CYS A 116 11.90 -1.76 3.66
CA CYS A 116 12.56 -1.69 4.96
C CYS A 116 13.68 -2.73 5.05
N GLN A 117 14.84 -2.31 5.57
CA GLN A 117 16.03 -3.17 5.77
C GLN A 117 16.30 -3.48 7.24
N LYS A 118 15.26 -3.36 8.08
CA LYS A 118 15.30 -3.65 9.52
C LYS A 118 14.29 -4.75 9.81
N ALA A 119 14.65 -5.71 10.68
CA ALA A 119 13.71 -6.73 11.13
C ALA A 119 12.53 -6.10 11.90
N PRO A 120 11.30 -6.63 11.74
CA PRO A 120 10.15 -6.13 12.50
C PRO A 120 10.31 -6.47 13.99
N GLN A 121 9.64 -5.69 14.84
CA GLN A 121 9.60 -5.94 16.27
C GLN A 121 8.75 -7.17 16.61
N ASN A 122 7.66 -7.38 15.89
CA ASN A 122 6.72 -8.47 16.07
C ASN A 122 6.98 -9.58 15.05
N PRO A 123 7.22 -10.83 15.50
CA PRO A 123 7.57 -11.94 14.60
C PRO A 123 6.45 -12.30 13.61
N GLU A 124 5.21 -11.90 13.87
CA GLU A 124 4.08 -12.04 12.96
C GLU A 124 4.27 -11.29 11.64
N LEU A 125 5.20 -10.33 11.58
CA LEU A 125 5.51 -9.56 10.37
C LEU A 125 6.79 -10.06 9.66
N ASN A 126 7.45 -11.09 10.19
CA ASN A 126 8.70 -11.60 9.60
C ASN A 126 8.50 -12.02 8.14
N GLY A 127 9.39 -11.55 7.27
CA GLY A 127 9.37 -11.86 5.84
C GLY A 127 8.30 -11.13 5.03
N LEU A 128 7.49 -10.27 5.66
CA LEU A 128 6.51 -9.44 4.96
C LEU A 128 7.14 -8.11 4.51
N PHE A 129 6.76 -7.66 3.31
CA PHE A 129 7.19 -6.42 2.69
C PHE A 129 6.10 -5.90 1.77
N HIS A 130 6.05 -4.59 1.51
CA HIS A 130 5.00 -4.01 0.69
C HIS A 130 5.03 -4.49 -0.76
N CYS A 131 3.84 -4.65 -1.34
CA CYS A 131 3.66 -4.67 -2.79
C CYS A 131 3.98 -3.29 -3.38
N GLU A 132 4.11 -3.21 -4.70
CA GLU A 132 4.15 -1.95 -5.44
C GLU A 132 2.81 -1.68 -6.13
N PHE A 133 2.54 -0.40 -6.45
CA PHE A 133 1.45 -0.05 -7.34
C PHE A 133 1.81 -0.34 -8.80
N ALA A 134 0.80 -0.64 -9.62
CA ALA A 134 0.98 -0.96 -11.03
C ALA A 134 1.55 0.22 -11.84
N SER A 135 1.30 1.46 -11.41
CA SER A 135 1.90 2.66 -12.04
C SER A 135 3.39 2.85 -11.76
N SER A 136 3.98 2.15 -10.79
CA SER A 136 5.40 2.32 -10.45
C SER A 136 6.31 1.71 -11.52
N ASN A 137 7.46 2.31 -11.74
CA ASN A 137 8.54 1.72 -12.53
C ASN A 137 9.22 0.62 -11.73
N LEU A 138 8.80 -0.63 -11.97
CA LEU A 138 9.21 -1.80 -11.19
C LEU A 138 10.69 -2.21 -11.39
N GLN A 139 11.43 -1.47 -12.21
CA GLN A 139 12.84 -1.68 -12.50
C GLN A 139 13.72 -0.60 -11.86
N LYS A 140 13.12 0.45 -11.28
CA LYS A 140 13.83 1.58 -10.69
C LYS A 140 13.22 1.96 -9.35
N PHE A 141 14.05 1.98 -8.32
CA PHE A 141 13.66 2.42 -6.99
C PHE A 141 14.01 3.89 -6.76
N SER A 142 13.18 4.58 -5.99
CA SER A 142 13.48 5.91 -5.48
C SER A 142 14.60 5.86 -4.42
N GLY A 143 15.15 7.03 -4.07
CA GLY A 143 16.14 7.15 -2.99
C GLY A 143 17.54 6.63 -3.34
N ASP A 144 18.30 6.28 -2.30
CA ASP A 144 19.75 5.99 -2.35
C ASP A 144 20.11 4.55 -2.77
N GLN A 145 19.14 3.81 -3.32
CA GLN A 145 19.24 2.40 -3.74
C GLN A 145 19.33 1.38 -2.60
N THR A 146 19.26 1.81 -1.34
CA THR A 146 19.13 0.91 -0.19
C THR A 146 17.70 0.38 -0.12
N GLY A 147 17.53 -0.94 -0.12
CA GLY A 147 16.22 -1.57 -0.04
C GLY A 147 15.55 -1.86 -1.39
N ASN A 148 16.34 -2.03 -2.46
CA ASN A 148 15.82 -2.51 -3.75
C ASN A 148 15.45 -4.01 -3.74
N VAL A 149 15.85 -4.72 -2.68
CA VAL A 149 15.55 -6.14 -2.43
C VAL A 149 14.97 -6.25 -1.02
N PRO A 150 13.89 -7.01 -0.79
CA PRO A 150 13.32 -7.17 0.55
C PRO A 150 14.35 -7.74 1.52
N LEU A 151 14.23 -7.36 2.79
CA LEU A 151 15.11 -7.86 3.84
C LEU A 151 15.13 -9.39 3.86
N GLY A 152 16.33 -9.96 3.88
CA GLY A 152 16.54 -11.42 3.91
C GLY A 152 16.40 -12.11 2.55
N GLN A 153 16.08 -11.39 1.47
CA GLN A 153 16.16 -11.92 0.12
C GLN A 153 17.50 -11.58 -0.55
N THR A 154 17.93 -12.43 -1.47
CA THR A 154 19.18 -12.27 -2.24
C THR A 154 18.95 -11.85 -3.68
N SER A 155 17.69 -11.85 -4.13
CA SER A 155 17.28 -11.54 -5.50
C SER A 155 16.09 -10.59 -5.50
N PRO A 156 15.94 -9.73 -6.54
CA PRO A 156 14.75 -8.93 -6.72
C PRO A 156 13.47 -9.78 -6.76
N VAL A 157 12.38 -9.18 -6.34
CA VAL A 157 11.06 -9.80 -6.33
C VAL A 157 10.63 -10.16 -7.76
N ASN A 158 10.12 -11.37 -7.96
CA ASN A 158 9.63 -11.86 -9.25
C ASN A 158 8.30 -12.63 -9.06
N PRO A 159 7.18 -12.19 -9.65
CA PRO A 159 7.02 -11.03 -10.55
C PRO A 159 7.34 -9.69 -9.86
N PRO A 160 7.92 -8.70 -10.56
CA PRO A 160 8.19 -7.39 -9.98
C PRO A 160 6.93 -6.76 -9.39
N GLY A 161 7.07 -6.05 -8.27
CA GLY A 161 5.97 -5.38 -7.57
C GLY A 161 5.03 -6.28 -6.77
N SER A 162 5.22 -7.60 -6.80
CA SER A 162 4.48 -8.54 -5.95
C SER A 162 4.92 -8.46 -4.47
N CYS A 163 4.16 -9.10 -3.60
CA CYS A 163 4.47 -9.29 -2.18
C CYS A 163 3.92 -10.64 -1.70
N PRO A 164 4.25 -11.12 -0.48
CA PRO A 164 3.82 -12.43 -0.01
C PRO A 164 2.30 -12.68 -0.07
N ALA A 165 1.49 -11.65 0.14
CA ALA A 165 0.03 -11.73 0.07
C ALA A 165 -0.51 -11.74 -1.37
N LYS A 166 0.21 -11.16 -2.33
CA LYS A 166 -0.18 -11.06 -3.73
C LYS A 166 1.02 -11.39 -4.63
N THR A 167 1.13 -12.66 -4.97
CA THR A 167 2.29 -13.26 -5.65
C THR A 167 2.27 -13.14 -7.16
N ASP A 168 1.18 -12.65 -7.75
CA ASP A 168 0.95 -12.58 -9.19
C ASP A 168 1.28 -11.20 -9.81
N GLY A 169 1.89 -10.30 -9.03
CA GLY A 169 2.37 -8.98 -9.50
C GLY A 169 1.84 -7.81 -8.68
N PRO A 170 1.99 -6.57 -9.18
CA PRO A 170 1.66 -5.36 -8.43
C PRO A 170 0.17 -5.24 -8.13
N VAL A 171 -0.16 -4.36 -7.20
CA VAL A 171 -1.53 -3.99 -6.85
C VAL A 171 -2.01 -2.92 -7.84
N PRO A 172 -3.22 -3.03 -8.41
CA PRO A 172 -3.79 -1.97 -9.22
C PRO A 172 -3.93 -0.67 -8.43
N ASP A 173 -3.68 0.46 -9.09
CA ASP A 173 -3.84 1.77 -8.48
C ASP A 173 -5.30 1.96 -8.01
N GLY A 174 -5.46 2.60 -6.86
CA GLY A 174 -6.75 2.85 -6.22
C GLY A 174 -7.21 1.73 -5.31
N VAL A 175 -6.54 0.58 -5.31
CA VAL A 175 -7.03 -0.63 -4.65
C VAL A 175 -6.34 -0.88 -3.31
N GLN A 176 -7.14 -1.25 -2.32
CA GLN A 176 -6.64 -1.71 -1.02
C GLN A 176 -6.33 -3.21 -1.10
N LEU A 177 -5.15 -3.63 -0.65
CA LEU A 177 -4.69 -5.01 -0.76
C LEU A 177 -5.66 -6.00 -0.10
N ASN A 178 -6.24 -5.63 1.05
CA ASN A 178 -7.22 -6.45 1.77
C ASN A 178 -8.55 -6.67 1.04
N THR A 179 -8.85 -5.93 -0.04
CA THR A 179 -9.99 -6.19 -0.92
C THR A 179 -9.68 -7.22 -1.99
N LEU A 180 -8.39 -7.45 -2.29
CA LEU A 180 -7.94 -8.43 -3.28
C LEU A 180 -7.65 -9.79 -2.65
N VAL A 181 -7.05 -9.77 -1.45
CA VAL A 181 -6.52 -10.98 -0.81
C VAL A 181 -6.93 -11.03 0.66
N LYS A 182 -7.15 -12.25 1.16
CA LYS A 182 -7.45 -12.51 2.58
C LYS A 182 -6.29 -13.16 3.31
N ASN A 183 -5.53 -14.00 2.62
CA ASN A 183 -4.32 -14.59 3.16
C ASN A 183 -3.15 -13.59 3.02
N PRO A 184 -2.50 -13.19 4.12
CA PRO A 184 -1.32 -12.32 4.08
C PRO A 184 -0.04 -13.01 3.57
N GLY A 185 -0.09 -14.30 3.18
CA GLY A 185 1.09 -15.03 2.71
C GLY A 185 1.93 -15.63 3.83
N VAL A 186 1.49 -15.54 5.09
CA VAL A 186 2.04 -16.37 6.16
C VAL A 186 1.30 -17.71 6.21
N PRO A 187 2.00 -18.86 6.26
CA PRO A 187 1.37 -20.14 6.54
C PRO A 187 0.61 -20.03 7.87
N ALA A 188 -0.64 -20.50 7.92
CA ALA A 188 -1.35 -20.60 9.18
C ALA A 188 -0.51 -21.48 10.13
N ALA A 189 -0.20 -20.97 11.31
CA ALA A 189 0.49 -21.74 12.35
C ALA A 189 -0.44 -22.88 12.79
N GLY A 190 -0.35 -24.02 12.11
CA GLY A 190 -1.30 -25.12 12.21
C GLY A 190 -0.89 -26.27 11.30
N GLY A 191 0.29 -26.83 11.59
CA GLY A 191 0.80 -28.02 10.91
C GLY A 191 2.31 -28.13 11.11
N ALA A 192 2.72 -28.80 12.18
CA ALA A 192 4.06 -29.36 12.24
C ALA A 192 4.25 -30.26 11.01
N ALA A 193 5.00 -29.80 10.02
CA ALA A 193 5.53 -30.66 8.98
C ALA A 193 6.75 -31.35 9.56
N GLY A 194 6.52 -32.48 10.22
CA GLY A 194 7.53 -33.53 10.29
C GLY A 194 7.77 -34.11 8.91
N GLY A 195 9.03 -34.34 8.57
CA GLY A 195 9.47 -35.24 7.50
C GLY A 195 9.76 -34.58 6.14
N ALA A 196 11.05 -34.33 5.87
CA ALA A 196 11.92 -35.29 5.17
C ALA A 196 13.39 -34.98 5.48
#